data_AF-A0A966SUU4-F1
#
_entry.id   AF-A0A966SUU4-F1
#
_cell.length_a   1.000
_cell.length_b   1.000
_cell.length_c   1.000
_cell.angle_alpha   90.00
_cell.angle_beta   90.00
_cell.angle_gamma   90.00
#
_symmetry.space_group_name_H-M   'P 1'
#
loop_
_entity.id
_entity.type
_entity.pdbx_description
1 polymer ?
#
loop_
_entity_poly.entity_id
_entity_poly.type
_entity_poly.pdbx_seq_one_letter_code
_entity_poly.pdbx_strand_id
1 'polypeptide(L)'
;MVGTTDLNRPVRSRAAGPAGDDDSRREVVATSRAPRARGVPHADIEPAGSSEGVAGDTVTVAVAVRVVLSGARIVAGADGANRRVNWATTLRGRPPAFEPRGGGELVLAPGATLESLYQADRALTIPRILEGLATAGAVGLVIPAPAPADAIVTSDRLGLPLIETPEGFSFVDADRSVISLVLDRRSEMQTRASALYRELAALAVEGQGVAAILSKAASATGHLAVLEDETFTVRGTGVPPGEVATDLPATLTSVEERGHLVAWLRTQTVNSTTPPSTPITASRWSKQRVVAPVFTGERLRGYVSFCGHTSRLGDFDLLAVSRTAAICALELSKEDAVLAAEQRAQGDLVDDLLRAAGDPELT
;
A
#
# COMPACT_ATOMS: atom_id res chain seq x y z
N MET A 1 -5.80 59.67 18.51
CA MET A 1 -5.63 60.11 19.90
C MET A 1 -5.32 58.88 20.72
N VAL A 2 -4.04 58.64 21.01
CA VAL A 2 -3.42 58.84 22.35
C VAL A 2 -4.05 57.89 23.37
N GLY A 3 -3.37 56.92 23.95
CA GLY A 3 -1.95 56.54 23.91
C GLY A 3 -1.62 55.57 25.05
N THR A 4 -0.43 54.98 24.97
CA THR A 4 0.52 54.68 26.08
C THR A 4 0.10 53.61 27.12
N THR A 5 0.91 52.65 27.53
CA THR A 5 2.38 52.66 27.69
C THR A 5 2.97 51.23 27.71
N ASP A 6 4.24 51.23 27.37
CA ASP A 6 5.23 50.21 27.06
C ASP A 6 5.95 49.63 28.32
N LEU A 7 6.87 48.67 28.05
CA LEU A 7 8.02 48.23 28.86
C LEU A 7 7.81 47.22 30.02
N ASN A 8 8.42 46.02 29.92
CA ASN A 8 9.80 45.82 30.44
C ASN A 8 10.35 44.38 30.19
N ARG A 9 11.61 44.31 29.72
CA ARG A 9 12.51 43.14 29.57
C ARG A 9 13.92 43.69 29.87
N PRO A 10 14.99 42.90 30.09
CA PRO A 10 15.26 41.77 30.99
C PRO A 10 16.29 42.15 32.09
N VAL A 11 16.60 41.25 33.04
CA VAL A 11 17.80 41.36 33.89
C VAL A 11 18.73 40.17 33.64
N ARG A 12 19.97 40.47 33.24
CA ARG A 12 21.15 39.59 33.35
C ARG A 12 22.01 40.11 34.50
N SER A 13 22.51 39.24 35.37
CA SER A 13 23.83 39.43 35.99
C SER A 13 24.52 38.09 36.32
N ARG A 14 25.80 38.06 35.95
CA ARG A 14 26.94 37.20 36.37
C ARG A 14 27.17 37.34 37.90
N ALA A 15 27.93 36.53 38.64
CA ALA A 15 28.87 35.42 38.43
C ALA A 15 29.22 34.81 39.81
N ALA A 16 29.76 33.57 39.84
CA ALA A 16 31.00 33.15 40.55
C ALA A 16 31.08 31.60 40.70
N GLY A 17 32.18 31.00 40.25
CA GLY A 17 32.58 29.60 40.56
C GLY A 17 33.30 29.52 41.93
N PRO A 18 34.20 28.54 42.21
CA PRO A 18 34.75 27.47 41.35
C PRO A 18 34.88 26.06 42.02
N ALA A 19 35.20 25.04 41.22
CA ALA A 19 36.01 23.83 41.51
C ALA A 19 35.95 22.97 40.23
N GLY A 20 37.02 22.57 39.53
CA GLY A 20 38.33 22.18 40.01
C GLY A 20 38.37 20.65 40.07
N ASP A 21 38.51 19.97 38.92
CA ASP A 21 39.19 18.67 38.87
C ASP A 21 39.70 18.37 37.45
N ASP A 22 40.98 18.00 37.44
CA ASP A 22 41.85 17.69 36.32
C ASP A 22 42.01 16.17 36.32
N ASP A 23 41.49 15.47 35.30
CA ASP A 23 41.94 14.10 35.03
C ASP A 23 42.16 13.90 33.54
N SER A 24 43.40 13.58 33.26
CA SER A 24 44.05 13.52 31.96
C SER A 24 44.20 12.05 31.57
N ARG A 25 43.49 11.61 30.53
CA ARG A 25 43.71 10.28 29.93
C ARG A 25 43.73 10.30 28.40
N ARG A 26 44.96 10.48 27.91
CA ARG A 26 45.67 9.72 26.86
C ARG A 26 44.90 9.31 25.60
N GLU A 27 45.25 9.98 24.51
CA GLU A 27 45.16 9.51 23.12
C GLU A 27 45.87 8.16 22.94
N VAL A 28 45.19 7.23 22.28
CA VAL A 28 45.78 6.02 21.69
C VAL A 28 45.68 6.15 20.18
N VAL A 29 46.80 6.51 19.57
CA VAL A 29 47.02 6.42 18.12
C VAL A 29 47.21 4.93 17.78
N ALA A 30 46.21 4.31 17.16
CA ALA A 30 46.31 2.97 16.61
C ALA A 30 46.38 3.04 15.08
N THR A 31 47.60 2.87 14.56
CA THR A 31 47.88 2.62 13.15
C THR A 31 47.34 1.25 12.76
N SER A 32 46.29 1.21 11.93
CA SER A 32 45.83 -0.02 11.27
C SER A 32 45.94 0.10 9.75
N ARG A 33 46.62 -0.87 9.18
CA ARG A 33 47.19 -0.92 7.84
C ARG A 33 46.16 -1.55 6.90
N ALA A 34 45.61 -0.78 5.98
CA ALA A 34 44.62 -1.25 5.00
C ALA A 34 45.23 -2.28 4.02
N PRO A 35 44.52 -3.37 3.68
CA PRO A 35 44.95 -4.28 2.63
C PRO A 35 44.66 -3.69 1.25
N ARG A 36 45.65 -3.80 0.35
CA ARG A 36 45.59 -3.34 -1.04
C ARG A 36 44.50 -4.09 -1.82
N ALA A 37 43.50 -3.37 -2.31
CA ALA A 37 42.51 -3.88 -3.26
C ALA A 37 43.19 -4.18 -4.60
N ARG A 38 43.17 -5.44 -5.04
CA ARG A 38 43.45 -5.82 -6.42
C ARG A 38 42.24 -5.44 -7.27
N GLY A 39 42.48 -4.73 -8.37
CA GLY A 39 41.45 -4.37 -9.34
C GLY A 39 40.81 -5.61 -9.97
N VAL A 40 39.48 -5.59 -10.06
CA VAL A 40 38.66 -6.52 -10.84
C VAL A 40 38.04 -5.70 -11.98
N PRO A 41 38.07 -6.16 -13.24
CA PRO A 41 37.53 -5.40 -14.37
C PRO A 41 36.01 -5.29 -14.29
N HIS A 42 35.47 -4.15 -14.75
CA HIS A 42 34.04 -3.93 -14.99
C HIS A 42 33.50 -5.00 -15.96
N ALA A 43 32.71 -5.93 -15.43
CA ALA A 43 31.85 -6.80 -16.19
C ALA A 43 30.42 -6.24 -16.13
N ASP A 44 29.78 -6.17 -17.29
CA ASP A 44 28.39 -5.78 -17.47
C ASP A 44 27.49 -6.56 -16.51
N ILE A 45 26.73 -5.83 -15.68
CA ILE A 45 25.72 -6.41 -14.81
C ILE A 45 24.49 -6.67 -15.69
N GLU A 46 24.40 -7.87 -16.26
CA GLU A 46 23.10 -8.41 -16.67
C GLU A 46 22.27 -8.63 -15.40
N PRO A 47 21.02 -8.14 -15.33
CA PRO A 47 20.20 -8.33 -14.15
C PRO A 47 19.83 -9.81 -14.02
N ALA A 48 20.31 -10.42 -12.95
CA ALA A 48 19.95 -11.75 -12.52
C ALA A 48 18.41 -11.89 -12.45
N GLY A 49 17.90 -12.92 -13.11
CA GLY A 49 16.48 -13.22 -13.21
C GLY A 49 15.81 -13.33 -11.85
N SER A 50 14.97 -12.36 -11.53
CA SER A 50 13.93 -12.49 -10.51
C SER A 50 12.71 -13.13 -11.17
N SER A 51 12.37 -14.34 -10.70
CA SER A 51 11.18 -15.10 -11.03
C SER A 51 9.95 -14.22 -11.31
N GLU A 52 9.51 -14.23 -12.58
CA GLU A 52 8.22 -13.74 -13.03
C GLU A 52 7.11 -14.47 -12.29
N GLY A 53 6.36 -13.74 -11.46
CA GLY A 53 5.27 -14.34 -10.69
C GLY A 53 4.50 -13.28 -9.92
N VAL A 54 3.57 -12.62 -10.63
CA VAL A 54 2.47 -11.79 -10.12
C VAL A 54 2.90 -10.53 -9.37
N ALA A 55 3.61 -9.62 -10.05
CA ALA A 55 3.72 -8.21 -9.70
C ALA A 55 3.10 -7.32 -10.82
N GLY A 56 2.06 -7.84 -11.48
CA GLY A 56 1.52 -7.27 -12.72
C GLY A 56 0.48 -6.17 -12.51
N ASP A 57 -0.10 -6.04 -11.31
CA ASP A 57 -1.42 -5.40 -11.15
C ASP A 57 -1.36 -3.89 -10.86
N THR A 58 -0.19 -3.35 -10.53
CA THR A 58 0.02 -1.92 -10.25
C THR A 58 1.01 -1.30 -11.23
N VAL A 59 0.68 -0.10 -11.73
CA VAL A 59 1.59 0.68 -12.58
C VAL A 59 2.67 1.31 -11.70
N THR A 60 3.91 0.87 -11.85
CA THR A 60 5.08 1.46 -11.17
C THR A 60 5.89 2.33 -12.13
N VAL A 61 6.86 3.09 -11.60
CA VAL A 61 7.79 3.89 -12.43
C VAL A 61 8.53 2.99 -13.43
N ALA A 62 9.03 1.83 -12.98
CA ALA A 62 9.69 0.86 -13.85
C ALA A 62 8.78 0.33 -14.97
N VAL A 63 7.50 0.06 -14.64
CA VAL A 63 6.50 -0.37 -15.63
C VAL A 63 6.22 0.75 -16.64
N ALA A 64 6.02 1.98 -16.17
CA ALA A 64 5.76 3.12 -17.04
C ALA A 64 6.92 3.36 -18.02
N VAL A 65 8.17 3.34 -17.52
CA VAL A 65 9.37 3.49 -18.36
C VAL A 65 9.43 2.40 -19.42
N ARG A 66 9.24 1.13 -19.03
CA ARG A 66 9.34 -0.02 -19.93
C ARG A 66 8.23 -0.08 -20.97
N VAL A 67 7.00 0.29 -20.61
CA VAL A 67 5.81 0.05 -21.45
C VAL A 67 5.47 1.25 -22.34
N VAL A 68 5.58 2.48 -21.83
CA VAL A 68 5.07 3.67 -22.52
C VAL A 68 6.10 4.78 -22.76
N LEU A 69 7.28 4.76 -22.11
CA LEU A 69 8.33 5.74 -22.34
C LEU A 69 9.45 5.17 -23.23
N SER A 70 9.13 4.98 -24.51
CA SER A 70 10.04 4.37 -25.50
C SER A 70 11.42 5.04 -25.52
N GLY A 71 12.46 4.22 -25.30
CA GLY A 71 13.86 4.66 -25.31
C GLY A 71 14.29 5.45 -24.08
N ALA A 72 13.39 5.73 -23.14
CA ALA A 72 13.74 6.37 -21.89
C ALA A 72 14.41 5.38 -20.93
N ARG A 73 15.28 5.89 -20.05
CA ARG A 73 16.03 5.07 -19.08
C ARG A 73 16.11 5.74 -17.72
N ILE A 74 16.00 4.95 -16.65
CA ILE A 74 16.27 5.41 -15.29
C ILE A 74 17.78 5.52 -15.14
N VAL A 75 18.30 6.71 -14.84
CA VAL A 75 19.73 6.99 -14.68
C VAL A 75 20.17 7.19 -13.23
N ALA A 76 19.22 7.47 -12.32
CA ALA A 76 19.45 7.61 -10.89
C ALA A 76 18.15 7.36 -10.11
N GLY A 77 18.25 7.19 -8.79
CA GLY A 77 17.11 7.01 -7.90
C GLY A 77 16.40 5.67 -8.05
N ALA A 78 17.15 4.60 -8.39
CA ALA A 78 16.61 3.27 -8.67
C ALA A 78 15.77 2.68 -7.52
N ASP A 79 16.04 3.07 -6.28
CA ASP A 79 15.27 2.67 -5.10
C ASP A 79 13.78 3.04 -5.20
N GLY A 80 13.43 4.08 -5.97
CA GLY A 80 12.05 4.47 -6.21
C GLY A 80 11.41 3.83 -7.44
N ALA A 81 12.08 2.93 -8.16
CA ALA A 81 11.57 2.36 -9.41
C ALA A 81 10.25 1.57 -9.21
N ASN A 82 10.02 1.03 -8.02
CA ASN A 82 8.79 0.31 -7.65
C ASN A 82 7.69 1.22 -7.06
N ARG A 83 7.91 2.54 -6.98
CA ARG A 83 6.86 3.48 -6.53
C ARG A 83 5.69 3.47 -7.51
N ARG A 84 4.47 3.49 -6.97
CA ARG A 84 3.22 3.50 -7.74
C ARG A 84 3.06 4.82 -8.49
N VAL A 85 2.76 4.73 -9.77
CA VAL A 85 2.36 5.87 -10.61
C VAL A 85 0.84 5.94 -10.61
N ASN A 86 0.30 7.04 -10.07
CA ASN A 86 -1.13 7.32 -10.05
C ASN A 86 -1.60 8.18 -11.22
N TRP A 87 -0.69 9.00 -11.77
CA TRP A 87 -0.97 9.92 -12.86
C TRP A 87 0.36 10.46 -13.45
N ALA A 88 0.31 11.08 -14.63
CA ALA A 88 1.42 11.84 -15.20
C ALA A 88 1.07 13.33 -15.32
N THR A 89 2.06 14.20 -15.09
CA THR A 89 1.84 15.64 -15.26
C THR A 89 3.08 16.31 -15.81
N THR A 90 2.85 17.26 -16.71
CA THR A 90 3.92 18.08 -17.27
C THR A 90 4.16 19.33 -16.42
N LEU A 91 5.43 19.67 -16.14
CA LEU A 91 5.79 20.90 -15.45
C LEU A 91 5.34 22.13 -16.24
N ARG A 92 4.96 23.19 -15.52
CA ARG A 92 4.65 24.49 -16.11
C ARG A 92 5.93 25.33 -16.17
N GLY A 93 6.11 26.10 -17.24
CA GLY A 93 7.27 27.00 -17.41
C GLY A 93 7.25 28.26 -16.53
N ARG A 94 6.30 28.36 -15.59
CA ARG A 94 6.14 29.50 -14.67
C ARG A 94 5.68 29.01 -13.28
N PRO A 95 6.14 29.64 -12.19
CA PRO A 95 5.66 29.31 -10.84
C PRO A 95 4.14 29.54 -10.65
N PRO A 96 3.43 28.68 -9.88
CA PRO A 96 3.90 27.40 -9.37
C PRO A 96 4.11 26.39 -10.52
N ALA A 97 5.32 25.83 -10.60
CA ALA A 97 5.73 24.92 -11.68
C ALA A 97 5.02 23.56 -11.60
N PHE A 98 4.59 23.18 -10.39
CA PHE A 98 3.95 21.93 -10.05
C PHE A 98 2.85 22.18 -9.01
N GLU A 99 1.68 21.59 -9.22
CA GLU A 99 0.55 21.61 -8.29
C GLU A 99 0.25 20.14 -7.93
N PRO A 100 0.53 19.71 -6.68
CA PRO A 100 0.31 18.33 -6.26
C PRO A 100 -1.19 17.98 -6.30
N ARG A 101 -1.53 16.76 -6.74
CA ARG A 101 -2.89 16.22 -6.83
C ARG A 101 -3.18 15.09 -5.85
N GLY A 102 -2.31 14.92 -4.85
CA GLY A 102 -2.44 13.87 -3.84
C GLY A 102 -1.33 12.82 -3.87
N GLY A 103 -0.28 13.02 -4.66
CA GLY A 103 0.90 12.15 -4.68
C GLY A 103 0.83 11.03 -5.73
N GLY A 104 1.99 10.44 -6.05
CA GLY A 104 2.09 9.39 -7.07
C GLY A 104 2.24 9.94 -8.50
N GLU A 105 2.53 11.23 -8.67
CA GLU A 105 2.70 11.83 -9.99
C GLU A 105 4.08 11.50 -10.58
N LEU A 106 4.09 10.98 -11.81
CA LEU A 106 5.28 10.95 -12.65
C LEU A 106 5.38 12.28 -13.39
N VAL A 107 6.44 13.04 -13.11
CA VAL A 107 6.57 14.42 -13.59
C VAL A 107 7.37 14.46 -14.87
N LEU A 108 6.79 15.07 -15.91
CA LEU A 108 7.38 15.26 -17.22
C LEU A 108 7.91 16.70 -17.32
N ALA A 109 9.19 16.86 -17.62
CA ALA A 109 9.83 18.17 -17.67
C ALA A 109 10.60 18.36 -18.98
N PRO A 110 9.92 18.82 -20.05
CA PRO A 110 10.56 19.16 -21.32
C PRO A 110 11.69 20.18 -21.12
N GLY A 111 12.73 20.12 -21.96
CA GLY A 111 13.90 21.01 -21.86
C GLY A 111 13.53 22.49 -21.85
N ALA A 112 12.66 22.92 -22.78
CA ALA A 112 12.18 24.30 -22.84
C ALA A 112 11.46 24.76 -21.55
N THR A 113 10.77 23.85 -20.86
CA THR A 113 10.13 24.14 -19.57
C THR A 113 11.17 24.32 -18.47
N LEU A 114 12.17 23.44 -18.40
CA LEU A 114 13.28 23.55 -17.43
C LEU A 114 14.07 24.84 -17.64
N GLU A 115 14.37 25.18 -18.90
CA GLU A 115 15.01 26.44 -19.27
C GLU A 115 14.17 27.63 -18.83
N SER A 116 12.86 27.64 -19.12
CA SER A 116 11.96 28.73 -18.72
C SER A 116 11.93 28.94 -17.20
N LEU A 117 11.89 27.85 -16.43
CA LEU A 117 11.91 27.91 -14.96
C LEU A 117 13.23 28.47 -14.44
N TYR A 118 14.35 27.99 -14.98
CA TYR A 118 15.68 28.48 -14.59
C TYR A 118 15.88 29.96 -14.96
N GLN A 119 15.32 30.41 -16.09
CA GLN A 119 15.36 31.83 -16.48
C GLN A 119 14.48 32.69 -15.58
N ALA A 120 13.32 32.20 -15.17
CA ALA A 120 12.43 32.90 -14.24
C ALA A 120 13.03 33.02 -12.83
N ASP A 121 13.69 31.97 -12.36
CA ASP A 121 14.40 31.94 -11.08
C ASP A 121 15.62 31.03 -11.16
N ARG A 122 16.81 31.61 -11.01
CA ARG A 122 18.10 30.89 -11.08
C ARG A 122 18.29 29.89 -9.95
N ALA A 123 17.49 29.96 -8.89
CA ALA A 123 17.48 28.96 -7.83
C ALA A 123 16.74 27.66 -8.24
N LEU A 124 15.92 27.67 -9.30
CA LEU A 124 15.19 26.49 -9.79
C LEU A 124 16.06 25.60 -10.67
N THR A 125 17.14 25.07 -10.09
CA THR A 125 17.95 24.01 -10.71
C THR A 125 17.22 22.67 -10.67
N ILE A 126 17.65 21.70 -11.50
CA ILE A 126 17.05 20.34 -11.50
C ILE A 126 17.16 19.68 -10.10
N PRO A 127 18.29 19.75 -9.37
CA PRO A 127 18.34 19.31 -7.97
C PRO A 127 17.27 19.94 -7.08
N ARG A 128 17.05 21.26 -7.20
CA ARG A 128 16.03 21.97 -6.40
C ARG A 128 14.61 21.52 -6.76
N ILE A 129 14.35 21.28 -8.05
CA ILE A 129 13.09 20.73 -8.54
C ILE A 129 12.88 19.33 -7.97
N LEU A 130 13.88 18.45 -8.01
CA LEU A 130 13.81 17.10 -7.43
C LEU A 130 13.45 17.13 -5.94
N GLU A 131 14.07 18.01 -5.15
CA GLU A 131 13.76 18.19 -3.73
C GLU A 131 12.31 18.64 -3.50
N GLY A 132 11.83 19.60 -4.30
CA GLY A 132 10.45 20.08 -4.24
C GLY A 132 9.45 18.98 -4.60
N LEU A 133 9.75 18.22 -5.66
CA LEU A 133 8.92 17.10 -6.12
C LEU A 133 8.86 15.96 -5.10
N ALA A 134 10.00 15.59 -4.50
CA ALA A 134 10.05 14.60 -3.43
C ALA A 134 9.19 15.02 -2.22
N THR A 135 9.27 16.29 -1.81
CA THR A 135 8.44 16.84 -0.73
C THR A 135 6.96 16.81 -1.07
N ALA A 136 6.62 17.00 -2.34
CA ALA A 136 5.26 17.01 -2.84
C ALA A 136 4.66 15.62 -3.12
N GLY A 137 5.42 14.54 -2.94
CA GLY A 137 4.95 13.17 -3.15
C GLY A 137 5.00 12.68 -4.60
N ALA A 138 5.73 13.38 -5.48
CA ALA A 138 6.00 12.88 -6.83
C ALA A 138 6.87 11.61 -6.78
N VAL A 139 6.74 10.75 -7.78
CA VAL A 139 7.38 9.43 -7.82
C VAL A 139 8.50 9.30 -8.84
N GLY A 140 8.69 10.30 -9.69
CA GLY A 140 9.84 10.38 -10.59
C GLY A 140 9.84 11.67 -11.41
N LEU A 141 10.97 11.96 -12.03
CA LEU A 141 11.17 13.10 -12.93
C LEU A 141 11.75 12.61 -14.26
N VAL A 142 11.07 12.96 -15.36
CA VAL A 142 11.47 12.65 -16.74
C VAL A 142 12.02 13.91 -17.40
N ILE A 143 13.25 13.87 -17.88
CA ILE A 143 13.95 14.99 -18.54
C ILE A 143 14.64 14.57 -19.84
N PRO A 144 14.94 15.50 -20.76
CA PRO A 144 15.83 15.22 -21.88
C PRO A 144 17.24 14.83 -21.40
N ALA A 145 17.88 13.91 -22.11
CA ALA A 145 19.31 13.64 -21.92
C ALA A 145 20.18 14.83 -22.40
N PRO A 146 21.38 15.04 -21.81
CA PRO A 146 21.91 14.34 -20.64
C PRO A 146 21.44 14.98 -19.32
N ALA A 147 21.20 14.15 -18.32
CA ALA A 147 20.96 14.54 -16.94
C ALA A 147 22.23 15.15 -16.32
N PRO A 148 22.14 16.32 -15.68
CA PRO A 148 23.27 16.89 -14.95
C PRO A 148 23.76 15.99 -13.81
N ALA A 149 25.08 15.98 -13.57
CA ALA A 149 25.70 15.11 -12.55
C ALA A 149 25.20 15.40 -11.12
N ASP A 150 24.94 16.67 -10.80
CA ASP A 150 24.36 17.08 -9.52
C ASP A 150 22.91 16.61 -9.35
N ALA A 151 22.15 16.52 -10.45
CA ALA A 151 20.80 15.96 -10.46
C ALA A 151 20.81 14.44 -10.20
N ILE A 152 21.77 13.69 -10.78
CA ILE A 152 21.95 12.26 -10.53
C ILE A 152 22.20 12.01 -9.03
N VAL A 153 23.19 12.70 -8.45
CA VAL A 153 23.52 12.57 -7.01
C VAL A 153 22.30 12.91 -6.13
N THR A 154 21.55 13.95 -6.49
CA THR A 154 20.36 14.37 -5.74
C THR A 154 19.23 13.34 -5.85
N SER A 155 19.03 12.78 -7.04
CA SER A 155 18.03 11.74 -7.31
C SER A 155 18.30 10.47 -6.51
N ASP A 156 19.56 10.00 -6.48
CA ASP A 156 19.96 8.84 -5.67
C ASP A 156 19.73 9.08 -4.18
N ARG A 157 20.14 10.25 -3.67
CA ARG A 157 19.94 10.63 -2.26
C ARG A 157 18.46 10.64 -1.86
N LEU A 158 17.56 11.05 -2.77
CA LEU A 158 16.12 11.10 -2.53
C LEU A 158 15.41 9.77 -2.82
N GLY A 159 16.11 8.80 -3.43
CA GLY A 159 15.50 7.61 -4.03
C GLY A 159 14.39 7.96 -5.03
N LEU A 160 14.48 9.11 -5.69
CA LEU A 160 13.45 9.61 -6.62
C LEU A 160 13.95 9.39 -8.06
N PRO A 161 13.37 8.44 -8.82
CA PRO A 161 13.81 8.10 -10.17
C PRO A 161 13.99 9.32 -11.07
N LEU A 162 15.21 9.49 -11.60
CA LEU A 162 15.52 10.42 -12.66
C LEU A 162 15.60 9.65 -13.98
N ILE A 163 14.76 10.03 -14.94
CA ILE A 163 14.58 9.32 -16.20
C ILE A 163 15.03 10.23 -17.34
N GLU A 164 15.99 9.77 -18.12
CA GLU A 164 16.42 10.43 -19.35
C GLU A 164 15.61 9.96 -20.54
N THR A 165 15.27 10.88 -21.44
CA THR A 165 14.62 10.58 -22.71
C THR A 165 15.58 10.78 -23.89
N PRO A 166 15.43 10.00 -24.97
CA PRO A 166 16.21 10.19 -26.19
C PRO A 166 15.85 11.49 -26.91
N GLU A 167 16.65 11.88 -27.90
CA GLU A 167 16.33 13.00 -28.78
C GLU A 167 15.02 12.74 -29.54
N GLY A 168 14.23 13.81 -29.76
CA GLY A 168 12.93 13.71 -30.43
C GLY A 168 11.80 13.10 -29.58
N PHE A 169 12.03 12.83 -28.30
CA PHE A 169 11.00 12.30 -27.40
C PHE A 169 9.81 13.26 -27.24
N SER A 170 8.60 12.76 -27.49
CA SER A 170 7.35 13.52 -27.33
C SER A 170 6.83 13.44 -25.89
N PHE A 171 7.06 14.49 -25.11
CA PHE A 171 6.52 14.59 -23.75
C PHE A 171 4.99 14.66 -23.72
N VAL A 172 4.36 15.18 -24.78
CA VAL A 172 2.89 15.23 -24.90
C VAL A 172 2.30 13.84 -25.07
N ASP A 173 2.92 13.00 -25.91
CA ASP A 173 2.46 11.63 -26.12
C ASP A 173 2.78 10.75 -24.91
N ALA A 174 3.90 11.00 -24.24
CA ALA A 174 4.24 10.36 -22.97
C ALA A 174 3.20 10.66 -21.87
N ASP A 175 2.78 11.92 -21.73
CA ASP A 175 1.75 12.34 -20.77
C ASP A 175 0.45 11.53 -20.98
N ARG A 176 -0.03 11.50 -22.23
CA ARG A 176 -1.24 10.74 -22.61
C ARG A 176 -1.06 9.24 -22.39
N SER A 177 0.09 8.68 -22.77
CA SER A 177 0.33 7.24 -22.72
C SER A 177 0.43 6.73 -21.28
N VAL A 178 1.06 7.48 -20.38
CA VAL A 178 1.10 7.12 -18.95
C VAL A 178 -0.29 7.22 -18.33
N ILE A 179 -1.07 8.26 -18.65
CA ILE A 179 -2.46 8.38 -18.18
C ILE A 179 -3.30 7.20 -18.65
N SER A 180 -3.25 6.87 -19.96
CA SER A 180 -3.99 5.72 -20.52
C SER A 180 -3.57 4.41 -19.86
N LEU A 181 -2.26 4.17 -19.68
CA LEU A 181 -1.77 2.96 -19.00
C LEU A 181 -2.35 2.81 -17.59
N VAL A 182 -2.40 3.89 -16.81
CA VAL A 182 -2.97 3.86 -15.46
C VAL A 182 -4.48 3.61 -15.49
N LEU A 183 -5.21 4.26 -16.39
CA LEU A 183 -6.67 4.08 -16.52
C LEU A 183 -7.03 2.68 -17.00
N ASP A 184 -6.32 2.17 -18.01
CA ASP A 184 -6.51 0.84 -18.57
C ASP A 184 -6.25 -0.22 -17.50
N ARG A 185 -5.16 -0.08 -16.74
CA ARG A 185 -4.87 -1.02 -15.64
C ARG A 185 -5.96 -1.01 -14.59
N ARG A 186 -6.45 0.16 -14.17
CA ARG A 186 -7.57 0.26 -13.22
C ARG A 186 -8.84 -0.41 -13.75
N SER A 187 -9.16 -0.20 -15.02
CA SER A 187 -10.32 -0.81 -15.69
C SER A 187 -10.22 -2.34 -15.73
N GLU A 188 -9.03 -2.86 -16.06
CA GLU A 188 -8.75 -4.29 -16.07
C GLU A 188 -8.92 -4.91 -14.68
N MET A 189 -8.36 -4.28 -13.63
CA MET A 189 -8.48 -4.77 -12.26
C MET A 189 -9.93 -4.78 -11.79
N GLN A 190 -10.69 -3.73 -12.11
CA GLN A 190 -12.12 -3.64 -11.78
C GLN A 190 -12.94 -4.71 -12.52
N THR A 191 -12.62 -4.99 -13.78
CA THR A 191 -13.25 -6.04 -14.58
C THR A 191 -12.99 -7.42 -13.98
N ARG A 192 -11.73 -7.71 -13.63
CA ARG A 192 -11.33 -8.96 -12.95
C ARG A 192 -12.05 -9.12 -11.60
N ALA A 193 -12.08 -8.06 -10.78
CA ALA A 193 -12.75 -8.11 -9.48
C ALA A 193 -14.27 -8.32 -9.61
N SER A 194 -14.88 -7.74 -10.64
CA SER A 194 -16.31 -7.91 -10.93
C SER A 194 -16.62 -9.33 -11.42
N ALA A 195 -15.73 -9.94 -12.20
CA ALA A 195 -15.84 -11.35 -12.58
C ALA A 195 -15.74 -12.27 -11.35
N LEU A 196 -14.74 -12.05 -10.50
CA LEU A 196 -14.59 -12.79 -9.24
C LEU A 196 -15.84 -12.68 -8.36
N TYR A 197 -16.37 -11.47 -8.18
CA TYR A 197 -17.60 -11.27 -7.41
C TYR A 197 -18.76 -12.13 -7.92
N ARG A 198 -18.98 -12.19 -9.24
CA ARG A 198 -20.04 -13.02 -9.83
C ARG A 198 -19.84 -14.50 -9.56
N GLU A 199 -18.59 -14.98 -9.70
CA GLU A 199 -18.25 -16.38 -9.44
C GLU A 199 -18.45 -16.75 -7.96
N LEU A 200 -18.02 -15.89 -7.03
CA LEU A 200 -18.24 -16.08 -5.60
C LEU A 200 -19.73 -16.01 -5.24
N ALA A 201 -20.48 -15.07 -5.82
CA ALA A 201 -21.91 -14.95 -5.58
C ALA A 201 -22.69 -16.20 -6.03
N ALA A 202 -22.30 -16.83 -7.14
CA ALA A 202 -22.90 -18.08 -7.58
C ALA A 202 -22.72 -19.21 -6.54
N LEU A 203 -21.50 -19.36 -6.00
CA LEU A 203 -21.23 -20.36 -4.94
C LEU A 203 -22.08 -20.12 -3.69
N ALA A 204 -22.26 -18.86 -3.29
CA ALA A 204 -23.12 -18.51 -2.18
C ALA A 204 -24.60 -18.83 -2.47
N VAL A 205 -25.10 -18.51 -3.67
CA VAL A 205 -26.49 -18.84 -4.04
C VAL A 205 -26.75 -20.34 -4.05
N GLU A 206 -25.76 -21.14 -4.47
CA GLU A 206 -25.80 -22.60 -4.43
C GLU A 206 -25.62 -23.20 -3.02
N GLY A 207 -25.33 -22.38 -2.01
CA GLY A 207 -25.15 -22.83 -0.62
C GLY A 207 -23.90 -23.68 -0.41
N GLN A 208 -22.84 -23.46 -1.20
CA GLN A 208 -21.59 -24.22 -1.06
C GLN A 208 -20.76 -23.81 0.18
N GLY A 209 -21.19 -22.77 0.90
CA GLY A 209 -20.58 -22.35 2.15
C GLY A 209 -19.29 -21.54 2.01
N VAL A 210 -18.83 -21.03 3.15
CA VAL A 210 -17.65 -20.16 3.26
C VAL A 210 -16.37 -20.82 2.75
N ALA A 211 -16.19 -22.12 2.96
CA ALA A 211 -14.99 -22.83 2.52
C ALA A 211 -14.82 -22.82 0.99
N ALA A 212 -15.91 -23.01 0.24
CA ALA A 212 -15.90 -22.95 -1.22
C ALA A 212 -15.57 -21.53 -1.72
N ILE A 213 -16.15 -20.51 -1.09
CA ILE A 213 -15.88 -19.09 -1.37
C ILE A 213 -14.38 -18.78 -1.18
N LEU A 214 -13.79 -19.19 -0.05
CA LEU A 214 -12.36 -18.96 0.24
C LEU A 214 -11.45 -19.71 -0.74
N SER A 215 -11.76 -20.97 -1.06
CA SER A 215 -10.99 -21.77 -2.03
C SER A 215 -11.01 -21.14 -3.42
N LYS A 216 -12.17 -20.64 -3.86
CA LYS A 216 -12.32 -19.96 -5.14
C LYS A 216 -11.57 -18.62 -5.17
N ALA A 217 -11.65 -17.84 -4.10
CA ALA A 217 -10.91 -16.60 -3.95
C ALA A 217 -9.39 -16.86 -4.00
N ALA A 218 -8.91 -17.86 -3.26
CA ALA A 218 -7.49 -18.25 -3.26
C ALA A 218 -7.00 -18.69 -4.64
N SER A 219 -7.82 -19.45 -5.37
CA SER A 219 -7.51 -19.86 -6.73
C SER A 219 -7.44 -18.68 -7.71
N ALA A 220 -8.30 -17.67 -7.53
CA ALA A 220 -8.34 -16.51 -8.42
C ALA A 220 -7.21 -15.49 -8.16
N THR A 221 -6.77 -15.37 -6.91
CA THR A 221 -5.70 -14.44 -6.52
C THR A 221 -4.31 -15.08 -6.49
N GLY A 222 -4.24 -16.41 -6.40
CA GLY A 222 -2.97 -17.10 -6.16
C GLY A 222 -2.43 -16.85 -4.76
N HIS A 223 -3.30 -16.49 -3.80
CA HIS A 223 -2.93 -16.19 -2.43
C HIS A 223 -3.72 -17.05 -1.44
N LEU A 224 -3.13 -17.34 -0.29
CA LEU A 224 -3.84 -17.97 0.80
C LEU A 224 -4.96 -17.03 1.27
N ALA A 225 -6.20 -17.50 1.19
CA ALA A 225 -7.37 -16.80 1.72
C ALA A 225 -7.72 -17.32 3.11
N VAL A 226 -7.98 -16.42 4.05
CA VAL A 226 -8.31 -16.79 5.43
C VAL A 226 -9.48 -15.96 5.91
N LEU A 227 -10.45 -16.62 6.55
CA LEU A 227 -11.47 -15.97 7.36
C LEU A 227 -11.11 -16.14 8.84
N GLU A 228 -10.93 -15.03 9.54
CA GLU A 228 -10.86 -14.96 10.99
C GLU A 228 -12.18 -14.39 11.53
N ASP A 229 -12.61 -14.79 12.73
CA ASP A 229 -13.76 -14.20 13.42
C ASP A 229 -13.41 -12.85 14.10
N GLU A 230 -14.37 -12.26 14.84
CA GLU A 230 -14.15 -11.00 15.57
C GLU A 230 -13.08 -11.08 16.68
N THR A 231 -12.70 -12.30 17.09
CA THR A 231 -11.63 -12.56 18.07
C THR A 231 -10.28 -12.85 17.42
N PHE A 232 -10.21 -12.79 16.09
CA PHE A 232 -9.06 -13.15 15.26
C PHE A 232 -8.71 -14.64 15.31
N THR A 233 -9.71 -15.49 15.56
CA THR A 233 -9.56 -16.95 15.48
C THR A 233 -9.89 -17.41 14.07
N VAL A 234 -9.04 -18.28 13.49
CA VAL A 234 -9.23 -18.79 12.13
C VAL A 234 -10.48 -19.68 12.06
N ARG A 235 -11.42 -19.30 11.20
CA ARG A 235 -12.69 -20.01 10.93
C ARG A 235 -12.66 -20.83 9.65
N GLY A 236 -11.85 -20.41 8.67
CA GLY A 236 -11.76 -21.07 7.38
C GLY A 236 -10.55 -20.61 6.59
N THR A 237 -10.09 -21.49 5.69
CA THR A 237 -8.94 -21.21 4.82
C THR A 237 -9.21 -21.69 3.40
N GLY A 238 -8.66 -20.99 2.43
CA GLY A 238 -8.61 -21.38 1.02
C GLY A 238 -7.16 -21.32 0.56
N VAL A 239 -6.67 -22.41 -0.01
CA VAL A 239 -5.27 -22.54 -0.44
C VAL A 239 -5.21 -22.44 -1.97
N PRO A 240 -4.29 -21.64 -2.54
CA PRO A 240 -4.17 -21.54 -3.99
C PRO A 240 -3.67 -22.88 -4.59
N PRO A 241 -4.05 -23.20 -5.85
CA PRO A 241 -3.59 -24.40 -6.52
C PRO A 241 -2.06 -24.51 -6.55
N GLY A 242 -1.53 -25.68 -6.21
CA GLY A 242 -0.09 -25.94 -6.21
C GLY A 242 0.64 -25.55 -4.93
N GLU A 243 -0.02 -24.90 -3.97
CA GLU A 243 0.50 -24.74 -2.61
C GLU A 243 -0.11 -25.77 -1.66
N VAL A 244 0.66 -26.15 -0.63
CA VAL A 244 0.17 -27.02 0.44
C VAL A 244 -0.33 -26.12 1.57
N ALA A 245 -1.48 -26.48 2.15
CA ALA A 245 -1.97 -25.86 3.38
C ALA A 245 -0.83 -25.90 4.41
N THR A 246 -0.22 -24.75 4.69
CA THR A 246 0.72 -24.64 5.82
C THR A 246 -0.09 -24.81 7.10
N ASP A 247 0.47 -25.42 8.14
CA ASP A 247 -0.13 -25.39 9.48
C ASP A 247 -0.19 -23.93 9.96
N LEU A 248 -1.29 -23.28 9.63
CA LEU A 248 -1.60 -21.93 10.05
C LEU A 248 -1.96 -22.01 11.54
N PRO A 249 -1.35 -21.20 12.40
CA PRO A 249 -1.74 -21.18 13.80
C PRO A 249 -3.19 -20.73 13.93
N ALA A 250 -3.82 -21.12 15.05
CA ALA A 250 -5.20 -20.78 15.38
C ALA A 250 -5.49 -19.27 15.34
N THR A 251 -4.46 -18.43 15.52
CA THR A 251 -4.52 -16.98 15.35
C THR A 251 -3.39 -16.53 14.42
N LEU A 252 -3.75 -15.93 13.28
CA LEU A 252 -2.74 -15.38 12.36
C LEU A 252 -2.32 -13.99 12.76
N THR A 253 -3.29 -13.23 13.29
CA THR A 253 -3.16 -11.81 13.55
C THR A 253 -2.54 -11.53 14.92
N SER A 254 -1.39 -10.85 14.92
CA SER A 254 -0.65 -10.46 16.13
C SER A 254 -1.39 -9.36 16.92
N VAL A 255 -1.06 -9.17 18.21
CA VAL A 255 -1.71 -8.14 19.05
C VAL A 255 -1.54 -6.74 18.45
N GLU A 256 -0.37 -6.44 17.90
CA GLU A 256 -0.08 -5.18 17.22
C GLU A 256 -0.95 -5.00 15.97
N GLU A 257 -1.03 -6.03 15.11
CA GLU A 257 -1.88 -6.01 13.91
C GLU A 257 -3.36 -5.81 14.26
N ARG A 258 -3.85 -6.44 15.33
CA ARG A 258 -5.23 -6.25 15.83
C ARG A 258 -5.47 -4.79 16.21
N GLY A 259 -4.53 -4.19 16.96
CA GLY A 259 -4.61 -2.77 17.33
C GLY A 259 -4.70 -1.86 16.12
N HIS A 260 -3.86 -2.09 15.11
CA HIS A 260 -3.88 -1.34 13.86
C HIS A 260 -5.19 -1.53 13.07
N LEU A 261 -5.67 -2.76 12.92
CA LEU A 261 -6.93 -3.04 12.19
C LEU A 261 -8.15 -2.41 12.88
N VAL A 262 -8.23 -2.51 14.21
CA VAL A 262 -9.33 -1.91 14.98
C VAL A 262 -9.29 -0.38 14.90
N ALA A 263 -8.11 0.22 15.05
CA ALA A 263 -7.95 1.67 14.92
C ALA A 263 -8.31 2.16 13.50
N TRP A 264 -7.82 1.47 12.47
CA TRP A 264 -8.14 1.75 11.08
C TRP A 264 -9.63 1.63 10.79
N LEU A 265 -10.28 0.55 11.23
CA LEU A 265 -11.70 0.32 10.96
C LEU A 265 -12.59 1.41 11.55
N ARG A 266 -12.22 1.99 12.69
CA ARG A 266 -12.92 3.13 13.31
C ARG A 266 -12.89 4.41 12.48
N THR A 267 -11.95 4.54 11.54
CA THR A 267 -11.87 5.70 10.65
C THR A 267 -12.63 5.49 9.34
N GLN A 268 -13.22 4.31 9.11
CA GLN A 268 -13.88 3.96 7.86
C GLN A 268 -15.40 4.10 7.96
N THR A 269 -16.03 4.50 6.86
CA THR A 269 -17.48 4.32 6.67
C THR A 269 -17.73 2.90 6.17
N VAL A 270 -18.39 2.07 6.99
CA VAL A 270 -18.62 0.67 6.65
C VAL A 270 -19.76 0.55 5.65
N ASN A 271 -19.48 -0.06 4.49
CA ASN A 271 -20.47 -0.51 3.53
C ASN A 271 -20.33 -2.03 3.36
N SER A 272 -21.37 -2.78 3.71
CA SER A 272 -21.37 -4.25 3.66
C SER A 272 -21.21 -4.82 2.25
N THR A 273 -21.60 -4.08 1.21
CA THR A 273 -21.51 -4.54 -0.20
C THR A 273 -20.14 -4.30 -0.83
N THR A 274 -19.39 -3.34 -0.30
CA THR A 274 -18.03 -3.01 -0.75
C THR A 274 -17.22 -2.63 0.49
N PRO A 275 -16.87 -3.60 1.34
CA PRO A 275 -16.14 -3.33 2.57
C PRO A 275 -14.78 -2.73 2.24
N PRO A 276 -14.29 -1.77 3.04
CA PRO A 276 -12.97 -1.17 2.82
C PRO A 276 -11.90 -2.25 2.94
N SER A 277 -10.81 -2.11 2.18
CA SER A 277 -9.66 -3.01 2.27
C SER A 277 -8.39 -2.23 2.55
N THR A 278 -7.47 -2.84 3.28
CA THR A 278 -6.19 -2.22 3.64
C THR A 278 -5.06 -3.24 3.63
N PRO A 279 -3.86 -2.86 3.17
CA PRO A 279 -2.67 -3.65 3.39
C PRO A 279 -2.21 -3.52 4.85
N ILE A 280 -1.78 -4.62 5.45
CA ILE A 280 -1.09 -4.65 6.73
C ILE A 280 0.22 -5.43 6.59
N THR A 281 1.26 -4.96 7.27
CA THR A 281 2.51 -5.69 7.36
C THR A 281 2.35 -6.78 8.39
N ALA A 282 2.51 -8.04 7.98
CA ALA A 282 2.40 -9.19 8.87
C ALA A 282 3.80 -9.61 9.33
N SER A 283 4.41 -8.80 10.21
CA SER A 283 5.81 -8.89 10.62
C SER A 283 6.19 -10.27 11.18
N ARG A 284 5.25 -10.95 11.84
CA ARG A 284 5.43 -12.30 12.40
C ARG A 284 5.77 -13.35 11.34
N TRP A 285 5.36 -13.13 10.09
CA TRP A 285 5.44 -14.11 9.01
C TRP A 285 6.39 -13.67 7.89
N SER A 286 7.02 -12.50 8.03
CA SER A 286 7.72 -11.82 6.93
C SER A 286 6.87 -11.73 5.64
N LYS A 287 5.55 -11.61 5.80
CA LYS A 287 4.55 -11.54 4.73
C LYS A 287 3.81 -10.22 4.79
N GLN A 288 3.13 -9.88 3.69
CA GLN A 288 2.09 -8.86 3.71
C GLN A 288 0.72 -9.50 3.60
N ARG A 289 -0.28 -8.80 4.12
CA ARG A 289 -1.68 -9.20 4.02
C ARG A 289 -2.49 -8.03 3.51
N VAL A 290 -3.48 -8.29 2.65
CA VAL A 290 -4.59 -7.37 2.44
C VAL A 290 -5.79 -7.90 3.19
N VAL A 291 -6.50 -7.02 3.90
CA VAL A 291 -7.57 -7.38 4.82
C VAL A 291 -8.82 -6.57 4.53
N ALA A 292 -9.98 -7.22 4.57
CA ALA A 292 -11.28 -6.57 4.57
C ALA A 292 -12.17 -7.12 5.70
N PRO A 293 -12.93 -6.26 6.40
CA PRO A 293 -13.85 -6.70 7.45
C PRO A 293 -15.11 -7.33 6.85
N VAL A 294 -15.68 -8.29 7.58
CA VAL A 294 -16.93 -8.97 7.23
C VAL A 294 -18.03 -8.46 8.15
N PHE A 295 -19.07 -7.86 7.57
CA PHE A 295 -20.20 -7.30 8.32
C PHE A 295 -21.52 -7.92 7.88
N THR A 296 -22.28 -8.43 8.84
CA THR A 296 -23.69 -8.84 8.64
C THR A 296 -24.58 -7.79 9.31
N GLY A 297 -25.26 -6.97 8.51
CA GLY A 297 -25.89 -5.74 9.00
C GLY A 297 -24.84 -4.80 9.58
N GLU A 298 -25.00 -4.38 10.83
CA GLU A 298 -24.03 -3.54 11.56
C GLU A 298 -23.03 -4.34 12.41
N ARG A 299 -23.16 -5.68 12.46
CA ARG A 299 -22.32 -6.52 13.30
C ARG A 299 -21.06 -6.96 12.56
N LEU A 300 -19.89 -6.66 13.13
CA LEU A 300 -18.62 -7.24 12.70
C LEU A 300 -18.62 -8.74 13.00
N ARG A 301 -18.34 -9.54 11.98
CA ARG A 301 -18.24 -11.01 12.07
C ARG A 301 -16.81 -11.53 11.98
N GLY A 302 -15.88 -10.64 11.64
CA GLY A 302 -14.48 -10.97 11.49
C GLY A 302 -13.87 -10.32 10.27
N TYR A 303 -12.86 -10.99 9.71
CA TYR A 303 -11.99 -10.43 8.68
C TYR A 303 -11.61 -11.48 7.65
N VAL A 304 -11.71 -11.14 6.37
CA VAL A 304 -11.08 -11.91 5.29
C VAL A 304 -9.71 -11.31 5.00
N SER A 305 -8.72 -12.18 4.84
CA SER A 305 -7.36 -11.79 4.51
C SER A 305 -6.81 -12.61 3.37
N PHE A 306 -6.06 -11.96 2.46
CA PHE A 306 -5.15 -12.65 1.54
C PHE A 306 -3.72 -12.48 2.03
N CYS A 307 -3.03 -13.61 2.20
CA CYS A 307 -1.65 -13.63 2.70
C CYS A 307 -0.70 -13.97 1.55
N GLY A 308 0.31 -13.12 1.34
CA GLY A 308 1.31 -13.29 0.28
C GLY A 308 2.67 -12.73 0.65
N HIS A 309 3.68 -13.03 -0.17
CA HIS A 309 4.96 -12.31 -0.09
C HIS A 309 4.75 -10.86 -0.53
N THR A 310 5.45 -9.92 0.12
CA THR A 310 5.35 -8.45 -0.07
C THR A 310 5.37 -8.00 -1.53
N SER A 311 6.06 -8.73 -2.41
CA SER A 311 6.18 -8.39 -3.83
C SER A 311 5.00 -8.83 -4.71
N ARG A 312 3.95 -9.45 -4.14
CA ARG A 312 2.86 -10.05 -4.91
C ARG A 312 1.46 -9.47 -4.68
N LEU A 313 1.27 -8.62 -3.67
CA LEU A 313 -0.05 -8.03 -3.40
C LEU A 313 -0.22 -6.71 -4.15
N GLY A 314 -1.23 -6.65 -5.02
CA GLY A 314 -1.51 -5.52 -5.90
C GLY A 314 -2.94 -4.97 -5.78
N ASP A 315 -3.29 -4.12 -6.75
CA ASP A 315 -4.61 -3.45 -6.78
C ASP A 315 -5.77 -4.45 -6.93
N PHE A 316 -5.57 -5.55 -7.65
CA PHE A 316 -6.58 -6.61 -7.76
C PHE A 316 -6.88 -7.24 -6.39
N ASP A 317 -5.87 -7.50 -5.57
CA ASP A 317 -6.05 -8.20 -4.29
C ASP A 317 -6.86 -7.36 -3.30
N LEU A 318 -6.66 -6.04 -3.31
CA LEU A 318 -7.48 -5.11 -2.52
C LEU A 318 -8.95 -5.14 -2.92
N LEU A 319 -9.24 -5.22 -4.22
CA LEU A 319 -10.61 -5.35 -4.71
C LEU A 319 -11.18 -6.75 -4.41
N ALA A 320 -10.40 -7.79 -4.67
CA ALA A 320 -10.80 -9.18 -4.50
C ALA A 320 -11.09 -9.52 -3.03
N VAL A 321 -10.31 -9.02 -2.07
CA VAL A 321 -10.53 -9.27 -0.64
C VAL A 321 -11.82 -8.59 -0.18
N SER A 322 -12.09 -7.38 -0.69
CA SER A 322 -13.34 -6.66 -0.45
C SER A 322 -14.56 -7.43 -0.99
N ARG A 323 -14.50 -7.93 -2.24
CA ARG A 323 -15.58 -8.75 -2.82
C ARG A 323 -15.78 -10.06 -2.07
N THR A 324 -14.69 -10.69 -1.65
CA THR A 324 -14.75 -11.94 -0.87
C THR A 324 -15.40 -11.70 0.48
N ALA A 325 -15.02 -10.64 1.21
CA ALA A 325 -15.63 -10.29 2.48
C ALA A 325 -17.14 -10.01 2.37
N ALA A 326 -17.58 -9.32 1.30
CA ALA A 326 -18.99 -9.07 1.05
C ALA A 326 -19.79 -10.37 0.81
N ILE A 327 -19.24 -11.33 0.07
CA ILE A 327 -19.90 -12.62 -0.18
C ILE A 327 -19.87 -13.53 1.06
N CYS A 328 -18.76 -13.53 1.82
CA CYS A 328 -18.71 -14.21 3.12
C CYS A 328 -19.78 -13.65 4.07
N ALA A 329 -19.99 -12.33 4.10
CA ALA A 329 -21.06 -11.73 4.89
C ALA A 329 -22.44 -12.23 4.46
N LEU A 330 -22.70 -12.33 3.15
CA LEU A 330 -23.96 -12.87 2.65
C LEU A 330 -24.18 -14.32 3.10
N GLU A 331 -23.14 -15.15 3.04
CA GLU A 331 -23.24 -16.56 3.43
C GLU A 331 -23.46 -16.73 4.94
N LEU A 332 -22.69 -16.01 5.76
CA LEU A 332 -22.86 -16.00 7.22
C LEU A 332 -24.24 -15.45 7.64
N SER A 333 -24.79 -14.48 6.90
CA SER A 333 -26.13 -13.96 7.18
C SER A 333 -27.23 -15.02 6.93
N LYS A 334 -27.02 -15.95 5.99
CA LYS A 334 -27.97 -17.06 5.77
C LYS A 334 -27.86 -18.08 6.89
N GLU A 335 -26.64 -18.44 7.29
CA GLU A 335 -26.39 -19.33 8.42
C GLU A 335 -27.08 -18.81 9.70
N ASP A 336 -26.95 -17.51 9.99
CA ASP A 336 -27.63 -16.88 11.13
C ASP A 336 -29.16 -16.98 11.03
N ALA A 337 -29.72 -16.77 9.84
CA ALA A 337 -31.16 -16.83 9.63
C ALA A 337 -31.71 -18.25 9.85
N VAL A 338 -30.96 -19.27 9.44
CA VAL A 338 -31.27 -20.69 9.69
C VAL A 338 -31.19 -20.99 11.18
N LEU A 339 -30.08 -20.66 11.84
CA LEU A 339 -29.91 -20.88 13.29
C LEU A 339 -30.98 -20.18 14.12
N ALA A 340 -31.33 -18.93 13.77
CA ALA A 340 -32.39 -18.19 14.44
C ALA A 340 -33.78 -18.79 14.21
N ALA A 341 -34.02 -19.45 13.07
CA ALA A 341 -35.26 -20.18 12.81
C ALA A 341 -35.35 -21.47 13.61
N GLU A 342 -34.25 -22.23 13.70
CA GLU A 342 -34.15 -23.44 14.51
C GLU A 342 -34.35 -23.15 15.99
N GLN A 343 -33.69 -22.11 16.52
CA GLN A 343 -33.84 -21.70 17.91
C GLN A 343 -35.28 -21.28 18.25
N ARG A 344 -35.97 -20.59 17.32
CA ARG A 344 -37.39 -20.25 17.49
C ARG A 344 -38.26 -21.50 17.52
N ALA A 345 -38.07 -22.43 16.60
CA ALA A 345 -38.83 -23.69 16.57
C ALA A 345 -38.61 -24.54 17.83
N GLN A 346 -37.38 -24.57 18.37
CA GLN A 346 -37.07 -25.24 19.63
C GLN A 346 -37.74 -24.54 20.83
N GLY A 347 -37.74 -23.20 20.86
CA GLY A 347 -38.42 -22.42 21.89
C GLY A 347 -39.94 -22.66 21.90
N ASP A 348 -40.58 -22.59 20.74
CA ASP A 348 -42.01 -22.82 20.58
C ASP A 348 -42.40 -24.23 21.05
N LEU A 349 -41.59 -25.25 20.73
CA LEU A 349 -41.81 -26.62 21.21
C LEU A 349 -41.70 -26.75 22.73
N VAL A 350 -40.71 -26.08 23.35
CA VAL A 350 -40.56 -26.09 24.82
C VAL A 350 -41.76 -25.41 25.48
N ASP A 351 -42.22 -24.28 24.95
CA ASP A 351 -43.39 -23.57 25.46
C ASP A 351 -44.68 -24.40 25.32
N ASP A 352 -44.86 -25.11 24.22
CA ASP A 352 -46.01 -26.00 24.00
C ASP A 352 -46.00 -27.20 24.96
N LEU A 353 -44.84 -27.81 25.20
CA LEU A 353 -44.69 -28.90 26.18
C LEU A 353 -44.95 -28.42 27.61
N LEU A 354 -44.47 -27.21 27.97
CA LEU A 354 -44.72 -26.62 29.29
C LEU A 354 -46.18 -26.25 29.49
N ARG A 355 -46.87 -25.75 28.45
CA ARG A 355 -48.33 -25.53 28.49
C ARG A 355 -49.09 -26.84 28.70
N ALA A 356 -48.76 -27.88 27.94
CA ALA A 356 -49.42 -29.18 28.04
C ALA A 356 -49.18 -29.86 29.40
N ALA A 357 -48.01 -29.65 30.02
CA ALA A 357 -47.71 -30.17 31.36
C ALA A 357 -48.30 -29.32 32.51
N GLY A 358 -48.72 -28.09 32.21
CA GLY A 358 -49.28 -27.14 33.17
C GLY A 358 -50.80 -27.14 33.26
N ASP A 359 -51.52 -27.87 32.40
CA ASP A 359 -52.98 -28.04 32.46
C ASP A 359 -53.36 -29.14 33.47
N PRO A 360 -53.93 -28.80 34.64
CA PRO A 360 -54.45 -29.76 35.60
C PRO A 360 -55.96 -29.93 35.37
N GLU A 361 -56.37 -30.39 34.18
CA GLU A 361 -57.75 -30.83 33.94
C GLU A 361 -57.75 -32.16 33.22
N LEU A 362 -57.42 -33.23 33.96
CA LEU A 362 -57.83 -34.61 33.71
C LEU A 362 -57.56 -35.44 34.97
N THR A 363 -58.34 -35.20 36.03
CA THR A 363 -58.66 -36.20 37.07
C THR A 363 -60.09 -36.04 37.52
#